data_AF-A0AAU8SFY7-F1
#
_entry.id   AF-A0AAU8SFY7-F1
#
_cell.length_a   1.000
_cell.length_b   1.000
_cell.length_c   1.000
_cell.angle_alpha   90.00
_cell.angle_beta   90.00
_cell.angle_gamma   90.00
#
_symmetry.space_group_name_H-M   'P 1'
#
loop_
_entity.id
_entity.type
_entity.pdbx_description
1 polymer ?
#
loop_
_entity_poly.entity_id
_entity_poly.type
_entity_poly.pdbx_seq_one_letter_code
_entity_poly.pdbx_strand_id
1 'polypeptide(L)'
;MNTSQDLSIISLVLNASVLAQAVMGLLLVLSLMSWTFIFRKWFAIRRARAQTERFERDFWSGGDLQALYQSAANNRHTIGALERIFESGMREFLKAKEKRLNDPALLLDGARRAMRASFQREMDVLESNLSFLASVGSVSPYIGLFGTVWGIMNSFRGLANVQQATLANVAPGIAEALVATAIGLFAAIPAVVAYNRYAHDIDRLAIRFETFIEEFSNILQRQAQ
;
A
#
# COMPACT_ATOMS: atom_id res chain seq x y z
N MET A 1 26.79 25.25 33.87
CA MET A 1 26.49 23.80 33.88
C MET A 1 25.03 23.63 33.50
N ASN A 2 24.77 23.27 32.24
CA ASN A 2 23.49 22.73 31.74
C ASN A 2 23.82 21.80 30.54
N THR A 3 24.67 20.80 30.78
CA THR A 3 25.15 19.85 29.76
C THR A 3 24.02 19.01 29.13
N SER A 4 22.83 18.98 29.74
CA SER A 4 21.62 18.33 29.23
C SER A 4 20.87 19.15 28.17
N GLN A 5 21.09 20.47 28.07
CA GLN A 5 20.42 21.31 27.05
C GLN A 5 21.16 21.31 25.70
N ASP A 6 22.50 21.20 25.69
CA ASP A 6 23.30 21.23 24.47
C ASP A 6 23.18 19.93 23.63
N LEU A 7 22.78 18.81 24.24
CA LEU A 7 22.59 17.50 23.60
C LEU A 7 21.13 17.14 23.34
N SER A 8 20.19 18.08 23.46
CA SER A 8 18.81 17.86 23.04
C SER A 8 18.78 17.54 21.55
N ILE A 9 18.04 16.50 21.14
CA ILE A 9 17.86 16.19 19.70
C ILE A 9 17.34 17.43 18.95
N ILE A 10 16.53 18.26 19.62
CA ILE A 10 15.99 19.49 19.05
C ILE A 10 17.11 20.54 18.86
N SER A 11 18.04 20.68 19.81
CA SER A 11 19.17 21.63 19.65
C SER A 11 20.13 21.17 18.56
N LEU A 12 20.40 19.87 18.44
CA LEU A 12 21.20 19.29 17.35
C LEU A 12 20.56 19.54 15.98
N VAL A 13 19.24 19.36 15.86
CA VAL A 13 18.53 19.62 14.59
C VAL A 13 18.52 21.11 14.24
N LEU A 14 18.31 22.00 15.23
CA LEU A 14 18.24 23.44 14.99
C LEU A 14 19.60 24.08 14.64
N ASN A 15 20.71 23.51 15.13
CA ASN A 15 22.06 23.98 14.81
C ASN A 15 22.67 23.32 13.57
N ALA A 16 21.99 22.33 13.00
CA ALA A 16 22.47 21.63 11.81
C ALA A 16 22.49 22.53 10.57
N SER A 17 23.33 22.14 9.59
CA SER A 17 23.36 22.81 8.29
C SER A 17 21.98 22.81 7.63
N VAL A 18 21.67 23.87 6.85
CA VAL A 18 20.39 24.01 6.15
C VAL A 18 20.05 22.77 5.31
N LEU A 19 21.05 22.16 4.68
CA LEU A 19 20.84 20.92 3.93
C LEU A 19 20.48 19.73 4.83
N ALA A 20 21.16 19.57 5.97
CA ALA A 20 20.84 18.50 6.93
C ALA A 20 19.42 18.67 7.49
N GLN A 21 19.02 19.90 7.80
CA GLN A 21 17.64 20.22 8.20
C GLN A 21 16.63 19.85 7.11
N ALA A 22 16.93 20.17 5.85
CA ALA A 22 16.07 19.80 4.72
C ALA A 22 15.96 18.27 4.55
N VAL A 23 17.06 17.53 4.70
CA VAL A 23 17.07 16.05 4.65
C VAL A 23 16.23 15.46 5.78
N MET A 24 16.43 15.91 7.02
CA MET A 24 15.66 15.43 8.17
C MET A 24 14.17 15.80 8.06
N GLY A 25 13.86 17.01 7.59
CA GLY A 25 12.49 17.46 7.33
C GLY A 25 11.79 16.61 6.25
N LEU A 26 12.48 16.32 5.15
CA LEU A 26 11.98 15.43 4.10
C LEU A 26 11.71 14.02 4.66
N LEU A 27 12.65 13.43 5.38
CA LEU A 27 12.49 12.10 5.97
C LEU A 27 11.33 12.06 6.98
N LEU A 28 11.13 13.12 7.76
CA LEU A 28 10.00 13.25 8.66
C LEU A 28 8.67 13.26 7.90
N VAL A 29 8.56 14.05 6.83
CA VAL A 29 7.36 14.08 5.97
C VAL A 29 7.09 12.70 5.36
N LEU A 30 8.12 12.05 4.80
CA LEU A 30 7.99 10.70 4.24
C LEU A 30 7.55 9.68 5.29
N SER A 31 8.08 9.77 6.52
CA SER A 31 7.69 8.92 7.64
C SER A 31 6.21 9.11 8.01
N LEU A 32 5.75 10.36 8.17
CA LEU A 32 4.35 10.67 8.50
C LEU A 32 3.39 10.22 7.40
N MET A 33 3.74 10.42 6.12
CA MET A 33 2.97 9.93 4.98
C MET A 33 2.92 8.40 4.96
N SER A 34 4.05 7.73 5.21
CA SER A 34 4.14 6.28 5.30
C SER A 34 3.19 5.73 6.36
N TRP A 35 3.26 6.23 7.60
CA TRP A 35 2.34 5.83 8.68
C TRP A 35 0.87 6.04 8.31
N THR A 36 0.53 7.17 7.69
CA THR A 36 -0.84 7.44 7.21
C THR A 36 -1.31 6.38 6.23
N PHE A 37 -0.47 6.00 5.26
CA PHE A 37 -0.80 4.96 4.29
C PHE A 37 -0.85 3.56 4.89
N ILE A 38 0.02 3.26 5.87
CA ILE A 38 0.00 2.01 6.63
C ILE A 38 -1.37 1.82 7.29
N PHE A 39 -1.80 2.78 8.10
CA PHE A 39 -3.09 2.67 8.80
C PHE A 39 -4.26 2.58 7.81
N ARG A 40 -4.28 3.44 6.78
CA ARG A 40 -5.34 3.42 5.76
C ARG A 40 -5.43 2.06 5.06
N LYS A 41 -4.29 1.46 4.69
CA LYS A 41 -4.27 0.13 4.05
C LYS A 41 -4.67 -0.99 4.98
N TRP A 42 -4.27 -0.92 6.24
CA TRP A 42 -4.69 -1.90 7.24
C TRP A 42 -6.22 -2.00 7.34
N PHE A 43 -6.92 -0.86 7.43
CA PHE A 43 -8.38 -0.84 7.44
C PHE A 43 -8.98 -1.32 6.11
N ALA A 44 -8.42 -0.89 4.98
CA ALA A 44 -8.92 -1.27 3.65
C ALA A 44 -8.83 -2.79 3.41
N ILE A 45 -7.68 -3.41 3.68
CA ILE A 45 -7.46 -4.86 3.51
C ILE A 45 -8.32 -5.65 4.49
N ARG A 46 -8.39 -5.22 5.76
CA ARG A 46 -9.24 -5.89 6.75
C ARG A 46 -10.71 -5.86 6.35
N ARG A 47 -11.19 -4.73 5.83
CA ARG A 47 -12.56 -4.59 5.31
C ARG A 47 -12.78 -5.47 4.08
N ALA A 48 -11.87 -5.42 3.10
CA ALA A 48 -11.97 -6.22 1.88
C ALA A 48 -12.05 -7.71 2.20
N ARG A 49 -11.16 -8.22 3.06
CA ARG A 49 -11.16 -9.62 3.51
C ARG A 49 -12.46 -10.00 4.20
N ALA A 50 -12.95 -9.17 5.13
CA ALA A 50 -14.19 -9.46 5.85
C ALA A 50 -15.42 -9.46 4.92
N GLN A 51 -15.45 -8.58 3.91
CA GLN A 51 -16.51 -8.54 2.91
C GLN A 51 -16.46 -9.76 1.99
N THR A 52 -15.27 -10.14 1.51
CA THR A 52 -15.05 -11.34 0.71
C THR A 52 -15.51 -12.59 1.44
N GLU A 53 -15.07 -12.80 2.69
CA GLU A 53 -15.45 -13.97 3.48
C GLU A 53 -16.96 -14.03 3.78
N ARG A 54 -17.64 -12.87 3.92
CA ARG A 54 -19.10 -12.82 4.07
C ARG A 54 -19.79 -13.26 2.79
N PHE A 55 -19.42 -12.64 1.67
CA PHE A 55 -20.03 -12.94 0.38
C PHE A 55 -19.80 -14.40 -0.04
N GLU A 56 -18.58 -14.95 0.14
CA GLU A 56 -18.30 -16.36 -0.13
C GLU A 56 -19.24 -17.28 0.68
N ARG A 57 -19.41 -17.03 1.98
CA ARG A 57 -20.33 -17.84 2.80
C ARG A 57 -21.77 -17.76 2.30
N ASP A 58 -22.25 -16.57 1.98
CA ASP A 58 -23.62 -16.37 1.51
C ASP A 58 -23.83 -17.04 0.14
N PHE A 59 -22.86 -16.93 -0.76
CA PHE A 59 -22.86 -17.59 -2.07
C PHE A 59 -22.86 -19.12 -1.95
N TRP A 60 -21.99 -19.69 -1.12
CA TRP A 60 -21.85 -21.13 -0.94
C TRP A 60 -22.90 -21.76 -0.01
N SER A 61 -23.71 -20.95 0.67
CA SER A 61 -24.83 -21.44 1.49
C SER A 61 -25.95 -22.10 0.68
N GLY A 62 -25.90 -22.01 -0.66
CA GLY A 62 -26.90 -22.58 -1.57
C GLY A 62 -28.15 -21.68 -1.73
N GLY A 63 -28.04 -20.40 -1.39
CA GLY A 63 -29.11 -19.41 -1.60
C GLY A 63 -29.43 -19.14 -3.07
N ASP A 64 -30.54 -18.45 -3.31
CA ASP A 64 -30.96 -18.05 -4.66
C ASP A 64 -29.96 -17.04 -5.27
N LEU A 65 -29.30 -17.44 -6.34
CA LEU A 65 -28.36 -16.63 -7.11
C LEU A 65 -28.98 -15.33 -7.62
N GLN A 66 -30.27 -15.35 -7.93
CA GLN A 66 -31.01 -14.19 -8.40
C GLN A 66 -31.26 -13.19 -7.26
N ALA A 67 -31.55 -13.67 -6.05
CA ALA A 67 -31.65 -12.84 -4.85
C ALA A 67 -30.29 -12.20 -4.50
N LEU A 68 -29.19 -12.96 -4.57
CA LEU A 68 -27.84 -12.43 -4.38
C LEU A 68 -27.50 -11.34 -5.41
N TYR A 69 -27.86 -11.56 -6.68
CA TYR A 69 -27.68 -10.57 -7.73
C TYR A 69 -28.48 -9.29 -7.47
N GLN A 70 -29.75 -9.40 -7.08
CA GLN A 70 -30.58 -8.22 -6.77
C GLN A 70 -30.02 -7.43 -5.59
N SER A 71 -29.56 -8.11 -4.53
CA SER A 71 -28.90 -7.47 -3.39
C SER A 71 -27.66 -6.69 -3.84
N ALA A 72 -26.81 -7.32 -4.65
CA ALA A 72 -25.58 -6.70 -5.15
C ALA A 72 -25.86 -5.52 -6.10
N ALA A 73 -26.87 -5.65 -6.97
CA ALA A 73 -27.26 -4.62 -7.93
C ALA A 73 -27.85 -3.38 -7.24
N ASN A 74 -28.60 -3.56 -6.15
CA ASN A 74 -29.21 -2.46 -5.39
C ASN A 74 -28.21 -1.73 -4.49
N ASN A 75 -27.12 -2.41 -4.08
CA ASN A 75 -26.15 -1.89 -3.12
C ASN A 75 -24.77 -1.59 -3.73
N ARG A 76 -24.68 -1.25 -5.03
CA ARG A 76 -23.41 -1.10 -5.77
C ARG A 76 -22.32 -0.25 -5.11
N HIS A 77 -22.70 0.72 -4.27
CA HIS A 77 -21.75 1.61 -3.58
C HIS A 77 -21.22 1.07 -2.24
N THR A 78 -21.86 0.04 -1.67
CA THR A 78 -21.53 -0.51 -0.33
C THR A 78 -21.00 -1.95 -0.36
N ILE A 79 -21.16 -2.64 -1.49
CA ILE A 79 -20.75 -4.03 -1.68
C ILE A 79 -19.22 -4.25 -1.68
N GLY A 80 -18.81 -5.48 -1.43
CA GLY A 80 -17.39 -5.89 -1.43
C GLY A 80 -16.80 -6.05 -2.85
N ALA A 81 -15.47 -6.19 -2.93
CA ALA A 81 -14.77 -6.41 -4.20
C ALA A 81 -15.25 -7.68 -4.92
N LEU A 82 -15.32 -8.82 -4.21
CA LEU A 82 -15.80 -10.08 -4.77
C LEU A 82 -17.25 -9.99 -5.26
N GLU A 83 -18.09 -9.28 -4.52
CA GLU A 83 -19.49 -9.07 -4.88
C GLU A 83 -19.64 -8.19 -6.14
N ARG A 84 -18.77 -7.19 -6.33
CA ARG A 84 -18.69 -6.43 -7.60
C ARG A 84 -18.24 -7.29 -8.78
N ILE A 85 -17.36 -8.25 -8.55
CA ILE A 85 -16.96 -9.22 -9.58
C ILE A 85 -18.15 -10.08 -9.97
N PHE A 86 -18.83 -10.69 -8.98
CA PHE A 86 -20.05 -11.46 -9.19
C PHE A 86 -21.13 -10.67 -9.94
N GLU A 87 -21.45 -9.47 -9.48
CA GLU A 87 -22.50 -8.63 -10.07
C GLU A 87 -22.19 -8.29 -11.53
N SER A 88 -20.92 -8.01 -11.86
CA SER A 88 -20.51 -7.74 -13.23
C SER A 88 -20.66 -8.95 -14.16
N GLY A 89 -20.29 -10.15 -13.68
CA GLY A 89 -20.44 -11.39 -14.45
C GLY A 89 -21.90 -11.77 -14.66
N MET A 90 -22.69 -11.74 -13.60
CA MET A 90 -24.11 -12.08 -13.64
C MET A 90 -24.91 -11.08 -14.50
N ARG A 91 -24.60 -9.78 -14.43
CA ARG A 91 -25.24 -8.76 -15.27
C ARG A 91 -25.02 -9.04 -16.76
N GLU A 92 -23.78 -9.34 -17.16
CA GLU A 92 -23.47 -9.61 -18.56
C GLU A 92 -24.09 -10.94 -19.03
N PHE A 93 -24.10 -11.96 -18.18
CA PHE A 93 -24.77 -13.24 -18.45
C PHE A 93 -26.28 -13.06 -18.69
N LEU A 94 -26.98 -12.34 -17.81
CA LEU A 94 -28.42 -12.08 -17.94
C LEU A 94 -28.75 -11.26 -19.19
N LYS A 95 -27.96 -10.22 -19.47
CA LYS A 95 -28.11 -9.38 -20.67
C LYS A 95 -27.91 -10.18 -21.96
N ALA A 96 -26.96 -11.11 -21.96
CA ALA A 96 -26.68 -11.95 -23.11
C ALA A 96 -27.79 -13.01 -23.34
N LYS A 97 -28.36 -13.55 -22.24
CA LYS A 97 -29.52 -14.45 -22.28
C LYS A 97 -30.78 -13.75 -22.81
N GLU A 98 -31.03 -12.50 -22.41
CA GLU A 98 -32.14 -11.68 -22.90
C GLU A 98 -32.06 -11.43 -24.42
N LYS A 99 -30.84 -11.25 -24.95
CA LYS A 99 -30.58 -11.09 -26.39
C LYS A 99 -30.71 -12.37 -27.21
N ARG A 100 -31.11 -13.51 -26.60
CA ARG A 100 -31.22 -14.83 -27.25
C ARG A 100 -29.94 -15.22 -28.01
N LEU A 101 -28.78 -14.93 -27.43
CA LEU A 101 -27.53 -15.52 -27.90
C LEU A 101 -27.61 -17.03 -27.67
N ASN A 102 -27.79 -17.79 -28.75
CA ASN A 102 -27.99 -19.25 -28.71
C ASN A 102 -26.68 -20.04 -28.55
N ASP A 103 -25.53 -19.34 -28.50
CA ASP A 103 -24.22 -19.97 -28.30
C ASP A 103 -23.80 -19.84 -26.82
N PRO A 104 -23.82 -20.94 -26.05
CA PRO A 104 -23.38 -20.96 -24.66
C PRO A 104 -21.94 -20.46 -24.49
N ALA A 105 -21.07 -20.65 -25.48
CA ALA A 105 -19.69 -20.17 -25.42
C ALA A 105 -19.62 -18.65 -25.42
N LEU A 106 -20.43 -17.98 -26.26
CA LEU A 106 -20.49 -16.52 -26.32
C LEU A 106 -21.11 -15.91 -25.06
N LEU A 107 -22.11 -16.57 -24.46
CA LEU A 107 -22.70 -16.15 -23.17
C LEU A 107 -21.66 -16.14 -22.06
N LEU A 108 -20.88 -17.23 -21.95
CA LEU A 108 -19.88 -17.40 -20.88
C LEU A 108 -18.67 -16.51 -21.07
N ASP A 109 -18.22 -16.30 -22.32
CA ASP A 109 -17.10 -15.42 -22.63
C ASP A 109 -17.41 -13.97 -22.23
N GLY A 110 -18.62 -13.48 -22.50
CA GLY A 110 -19.07 -12.16 -22.05
C GLY A 110 -19.00 -11.99 -20.53
N ALA A 111 -19.57 -12.94 -19.78
CA ALA A 111 -19.55 -12.93 -18.32
C ALA A 111 -18.12 -13.01 -17.76
N ARG A 112 -17.26 -13.89 -18.29
CA ARG A 112 -15.85 -14.01 -17.90
C ARG A 112 -15.06 -12.73 -18.14
N ARG A 113 -15.24 -12.08 -19.30
CA ARG A 113 -14.59 -10.80 -19.58
C ARG A 113 -15.04 -9.71 -18.61
N ALA A 114 -16.35 -9.63 -18.32
CA ALA A 114 -16.88 -8.65 -17.37
C ALA A 114 -16.29 -8.86 -15.96
N MET A 115 -16.24 -10.11 -15.50
CA MET A 115 -15.62 -10.46 -14.21
C MET A 115 -14.14 -10.12 -14.16
N ARG A 116 -13.36 -10.47 -15.20
CA ARG A 116 -11.93 -10.13 -15.27
C ARG A 116 -11.69 -8.62 -15.28
N ALA A 117 -12.50 -7.85 -16.00
CA ALA A 117 -12.42 -6.39 -16.00
C ALA A 117 -12.79 -5.78 -14.62
N SER A 118 -13.74 -6.39 -13.91
CA SER A 118 -14.06 -6.01 -12.53
C SER A 118 -12.91 -6.34 -11.58
N PHE A 119 -12.37 -7.56 -11.66
CA PHE A 119 -11.21 -8.01 -10.90
C PHE A 119 -10.01 -7.07 -11.02
N GLN A 120 -9.60 -6.72 -12.24
CA GLN A 120 -8.46 -5.81 -12.45
C GLN A 120 -8.70 -4.44 -11.79
N ARG A 121 -9.91 -3.87 -11.89
CA ARG A 121 -10.24 -2.61 -11.22
C ARG A 121 -10.20 -2.72 -9.70
N GLU A 122 -10.66 -3.83 -9.13
CA GLU A 122 -10.57 -4.05 -7.69
C GLU A 122 -9.13 -4.22 -7.22
N MET A 123 -8.30 -4.90 -8.01
CA MET A 123 -6.87 -5.05 -7.75
C MET A 123 -6.14 -3.71 -7.80
N ASP A 124 -6.39 -2.87 -8.80
CA ASP A 124 -5.82 -1.51 -8.88
C ASP A 124 -6.13 -0.68 -7.62
N VAL A 125 -7.36 -0.77 -7.12
CA VAL A 125 -7.78 -0.09 -5.89
C VAL A 125 -7.05 -0.66 -4.66
N LEU A 126 -6.95 -1.99 -4.57
CA LEU A 126 -6.26 -2.68 -3.48
C LEU A 126 -4.74 -2.46 -3.49
N GLU A 127 -4.12 -2.24 -4.65
CA GLU A 127 -2.69 -1.99 -4.80
C GLU A 127 -2.33 -0.50 -4.70
N SER A 128 -3.32 0.40 -4.83
CA SER A 128 -3.09 1.85 -4.77
C SER A 128 -2.22 2.27 -3.58
N ASN A 129 -1.23 3.14 -3.79
CA ASN A 129 -0.30 3.64 -2.75
C ASN A 129 0.67 2.59 -2.16
N LEU A 130 0.60 1.32 -2.57
CA LEU A 130 1.57 0.31 -2.15
C LEU A 130 2.97 0.62 -2.74
N SER A 131 3.00 1.14 -3.98
CA SER A 131 4.21 1.65 -4.63
C SER A 131 4.90 2.75 -3.82
N PHE A 132 4.15 3.63 -3.17
CA PHE A 132 4.72 4.66 -2.31
C PHE A 132 5.43 4.05 -1.09
N LEU A 133 4.83 3.06 -0.43
CA LEU A 133 5.46 2.36 0.70
C LEU A 133 6.75 1.65 0.25
N ALA A 134 6.74 1.05 -0.95
CA ALA A 134 7.93 0.45 -1.55
C ALA A 134 9.03 1.49 -1.79
N SER A 135 8.69 2.65 -2.37
CA SER A 135 9.64 3.74 -2.63
C SER A 135 10.18 4.35 -1.34
N VAL A 136 9.35 4.62 -0.34
CA VAL A 136 9.83 5.12 0.97
C VAL A 136 10.74 4.09 1.62
N GLY A 137 10.37 2.82 1.59
CA GLY A 137 11.16 1.72 2.13
C GLY A 137 12.55 1.59 1.48
N SER A 138 12.64 1.76 0.16
CA SER A 138 13.90 1.62 -0.58
C SER A 138 14.76 2.87 -0.59
N VAL A 139 14.16 4.07 -0.65
CA VAL A 139 14.89 5.34 -0.86
C VAL A 139 15.27 6.05 0.44
N SER A 140 14.48 5.92 1.51
CA SER A 140 14.73 6.63 2.79
C SER A 140 16.10 6.34 3.42
N PRO A 141 16.64 5.10 3.39
CA PRO A 141 17.99 4.83 3.90
C PRO A 141 19.06 5.60 3.13
N TYR A 142 18.92 5.73 1.81
CA TYR A 142 19.86 6.47 0.97
C TYR A 142 19.79 7.98 1.20
N ILE A 143 18.59 8.52 1.44
CA ILE A 143 18.42 9.93 1.84
C ILE A 143 19.11 10.19 3.19
N GLY A 144 18.95 9.28 4.16
CA GLY A 144 19.63 9.36 5.45
C GLY A 144 21.16 9.29 5.33
N LEU A 145 21.66 8.33 4.53
CA LEU A 145 23.09 8.18 4.23
C LEU A 145 23.65 9.45 3.59
N PHE A 146 22.93 10.04 2.63
CA PHE A 146 23.31 11.31 2.01
C PHE A 146 23.46 12.42 3.05
N GLY A 147 22.49 12.55 3.96
CA GLY A 147 22.56 13.51 5.07
C GLY A 147 23.80 13.29 5.94
N THR A 148 24.13 12.03 6.24
CA THR A 148 25.33 11.70 7.03
C THR A 148 26.62 12.06 6.30
N VAL A 149 26.75 11.67 5.02
CA VAL A 149 27.94 11.98 4.20
C VAL A 149 28.14 13.49 4.12
N TRP A 150 27.07 14.25 3.90
CA TRP A 150 27.14 15.70 3.85
C TRP A 150 27.55 16.32 5.19
N GLY A 151 26.94 15.91 6.29
CA GLY A 151 27.24 16.44 7.62
C GLY A 151 28.68 16.16 8.05
N ILE A 152 29.19 14.96 7.77
CA ILE A 152 30.60 14.61 8.00
C ILE A 152 31.50 15.48 7.12
N MET A 153 31.22 15.61 5.82
CA MET A 153 32.00 16.47 4.92
C MET A 153 32.07 17.92 5.41
N ASN A 154 30.93 18.48 5.85
CA ASN A 154 30.88 19.85 6.34
C ASN A 154 31.65 20.02 7.66
N SER A 155 31.58 19.02 8.55
CA SER A 155 32.36 19.00 9.80
C SER A 155 33.86 19.04 9.52
N PHE A 156 34.36 18.26 8.56
CA PHE A 156 35.76 18.28 8.16
C PHE A 156 36.18 19.57 7.44
N ARG A 157 35.31 20.16 6.61
CA ARG A 157 35.58 21.48 6.00
C ARG A 157 35.73 22.58 7.05
N GLY A 158 34.95 22.53 8.13
CA GLY A 158 35.06 23.46 9.26
C GLY A 158 36.42 23.41 9.95
N LEU A 159 37.12 22.26 9.91
CA LEU A 159 38.46 22.11 10.45
C LEU A 159 39.57 22.70 9.57
N ALA A 160 39.32 22.90 8.28
CA ALA A 160 40.37 23.36 7.35
C ALA A 160 40.89 24.78 7.65
N ASN A 161 40.12 25.57 8.42
CA ASN A 161 40.42 26.98 8.71
C ASN A 161 40.85 27.22 10.18
N VAL A 162 41.02 26.18 11.01
CA VAL A 162 41.43 26.32 12.41
C VAL A 162 42.88 25.89 12.62
N GLN A 163 43.65 26.68 13.37
CA GLN A 163 45.07 26.40 13.65
C GLN A 163 45.30 25.14 14.51
N GLN A 164 44.35 24.81 15.39
CA GLN A 164 44.36 23.57 16.18
C GLN A 164 42.99 22.90 16.08
N ALA A 165 42.94 21.76 15.38
CA ALA A 165 41.75 20.94 15.28
C ALA A 165 41.63 20.04 16.53
N THR A 166 40.47 20.06 17.19
CA THR A 166 40.15 19.13 18.28
C THR A 166 38.92 18.29 17.95
N LEU A 167 38.78 17.12 18.58
CA LEU A 167 37.59 16.27 18.42
C LEU A 167 36.30 16.98 18.84
N ALA A 168 36.38 17.88 19.83
CA ALA A 168 35.25 18.68 20.27
C ALA A 168 34.70 19.60 19.17
N ASN A 169 35.52 20.01 18.20
CA ASN A 169 35.08 20.86 17.09
C ASN A 169 34.20 20.12 16.06
N VAL A 170 34.37 18.80 15.90
CA VAL A 170 33.62 18.02 14.90
C VAL A 170 32.56 17.11 15.49
N ALA A 171 32.64 16.79 16.78
CA ALA A 171 31.71 15.89 17.44
C ALA A 171 30.22 16.28 17.24
N PRO A 172 29.81 17.56 17.33
CA PRO A 172 28.41 17.94 17.09
C PRO A 172 27.93 17.63 15.66
N GLY A 173 28.69 18.02 14.65
CA GLY A 173 28.29 17.80 13.24
C GLY A 173 28.29 16.33 12.83
N ILE A 174 29.15 15.50 13.43
CA ILE A 174 29.10 14.04 13.26
C ILE A 174 27.86 13.45 13.96
N ALA A 175 27.51 13.92 15.16
CA ALA A 175 26.33 13.46 15.86
C ALA A 175 25.04 13.77 15.07
N GLU A 176 24.91 14.99 14.55
CA GLU A 176 23.79 15.39 13.67
C GLU A 176 23.72 14.53 12.40
N ALA A 177 24.87 14.29 11.76
CA ALA A 177 24.97 13.42 10.60
C ALA A 177 24.43 12.01 10.89
N LEU A 178 24.73 11.43 12.06
CA LEU A 178 24.24 10.11 12.45
C LEU A 178 22.74 10.09 12.71
N VAL A 179 22.18 11.18 13.25
CA VAL A 179 20.72 11.32 13.44
C VAL A 179 19.98 11.24 12.10
N ALA A 180 20.51 11.83 11.02
CA ALA A 180 19.88 11.76 9.69
C ALA A 180 19.71 10.31 9.19
N THR A 181 20.73 9.46 9.38
CA THR A 181 20.63 8.02 9.04
C THR A 181 19.64 7.29 9.94
N ALA A 182 19.66 7.58 11.25
CA ALA A 182 18.71 6.96 12.19
C ALA A 182 17.25 7.27 11.81
N ILE A 183 16.94 8.52 11.47
CA ILE A 183 15.61 8.93 10.98
C ILE A 183 15.28 8.24 9.65
N GLY A 184 16.25 8.13 8.74
CA GLY A 184 16.08 7.44 7.46
C GLY A 184 15.68 5.97 7.64
N LEU A 185 16.33 5.26 8.55
CA LEU A 185 15.98 3.88 8.91
C LEU A 185 14.62 3.79 9.61
N PHE A 186 14.31 4.75 10.48
CA PHE A 186 13.00 4.81 11.16
C PHE A 186 11.84 5.03 10.18
N ALA A 187 12.05 5.76 9.09
CA ALA A 187 11.08 5.89 8.02
C ALA A 187 10.99 4.63 7.14
N ALA A 188 12.14 4.00 6.83
CA ALA A 188 12.24 2.87 5.93
C ALA A 188 11.66 1.56 6.49
N ILE A 189 12.04 1.19 7.72
CA ILE A 189 11.74 -0.12 8.29
C ILE A 189 10.22 -0.39 8.36
N PRO A 190 9.39 0.51 8.93
CA PRO A 190 7.94 0.31 8.96
C PRO A 190 7.34 0.25 7.56
N ALA A 191 7.85 1.05 6.61
CA ALA A 191 7.36 1.08 5.23
C ALA A 191 7.60 -0.26 4.52
N VAL A 192 8.80 -0.84 4.64
CA VAL A 192 9.14 -2.15 4.06
C VAL A 192 8.31 -3.27 4.67
N VAL A 193 8.19 -3.30 6.00
CA VAL A 193 7.40 -4.34 6.70
C VAL A 193 5.94 -4.27 6.28
N ALA A 194 5.36 -3.07 6.23
CA ALA A 194 3.98 -2.87 5.82
C ALA A 194 3.77 -3.22 4.34
N TYR A 195 4.68 -2.79 3.45
CA TYR A 195 4.65 -3.14 2.03
C TYR A 195 4.61 -4.66 1.84
N ASN A 196 5.55 -5.40 2.43
CA ASN A 196 5.63 -6.86 2.29
C ASN A 196 4.37 -7.55 2.81
N ARG A 197 3.85 -7.10 3.96
CA ARG A 197 2.63 -7.64 4.54
C ARG A 197 1.42 -7.42 3.64
N TYR A 198 1.24 -6.19 3.14
CA TYR A 198 0.08 -5.84 2.33
C TYR A 198 0.15 -6.44 0.93
N ALA A 199 1.34 -6.50 0.32
CA ALA A 199 1.53 -7.20 -0.95
C ALA A 199 1.08 -8.66 -0.84
N HIS A 200 1.51 -9.37 0.20
CA HIS A 200 1.08 -10.74 0.45
C HIS A 200 -0.42 -10.86 0.75
N ASP A 201 -1.00 -9.98 1.55
CA ASP A 201 -2.45 -10.00 1.85
C ASP A 201 -3.29 -9.72 0.59
N ILE A 202 -2.83 -8.84 -0.29
CA ILE A 202 -3.47 -8.52 -1.58
C ILE A 202 -3.38 -9.70 -2.54
N ASP A 203 -2.21 -10.33 -2.66
CA ASP A 203 -2.01 -11.53 -3.49
C ASP A 203 -2.94 -12.68 -3.07
N ARG A 204 -3.11 -12.90 -1.76
CA ARG A 204 -4.07 -13.89 -1.25
C ARG A 204 -5.52 -13.54 -1.58
N LEU A 205 -5.89 -12.26 -1.63
CA LEU A 205 -7.22 -11.85 -2.09
C LEU A 205 -7.36 -12.04 -3.60
N ALA A 206 -6.32 -11.76 -4.38
CA ALA A 206 -6.30 -11.97 -5.82
C ALA A 206 -6.59 -13.43 -6.19
N ILE A 207 -5.85 -14.37 -5.58
CA ILE A 207 -6.03 -15.82 -5.78
C ILE A 207 -7.46 -16.25 -5.46
N ARG A 208 -8.05 -15.72 -4.38
CA ARG A 208 -9.45 -16.01 -4.03
C ARG A 208 -10.43 -15.51 -5.07
N PHE A 209 -10.22 -14.29 -5.57
CA PHE A 209 -11.08 -13.73 -6.61
C PHE A 209 -10.97 -14.53 -7.92
N GLU A 210 -9.77 -14.95 -8.30
CA GLU A 210 -9.55 -15.80 -9.48
C GLU A 210 -10.25 -17.15 -9.35
N THR A 211 -10.09 -17.81 -8.19
CA THR A 211 -10.76 -19.07 -7.89
C THR A 211 -12.29 -18.92 -7.99
N PHE A 212 -12.84 -17.85 -7.41
CA PHE A 212 -14.27 -17.56 -7.51
C PHE A 212 -14.72 -17.35 -8.96
N ILE A 213 -13.94 -16.63 -9.78
CA ILE A 213 -14.27 -16.42 -11.19
C ILE A 213 -14.35 -17.74 -11.94
N GLU A 214 -13.43 -18.67 -11.68
CA GLU A 214 -13.43 -20.01 -12.29
C GLU A 214 -14.64 -20.83 -11.83
N GLU A 215 -14.88 -20.91 -10.53
CA GLU A 215 -15.99 -21.64 -9.93
C GLU A 215 -17.35 -21.10 -10.40
N PHE A 216 -17.52 -19.78 -10.37
CA PHE A 216 -18.74 -19.14 -10.82
C PHE A 216 -18.94 -19.30 -12.34
N SER A 217 -17.87 -19.25 -13.13
CA SER A 217 -17.96 -19.57 -14.57
C SER A 217 -18.48 -20.98 -14.83
N ASN A 218 -18.04 -21.96 -14.03
CA ASN A 218 -18.51 -23.34 -14.15
C ASN A 218 -20.00 -23.46 -13.78
N ILE A 219 -20.48 -22.69 -12.79
CA ILE A 219 -21.90 -22.61 -12.44
C ILE A 219 -22.71 -22.02 -13.59
N LEU A 220 -22.26 -20.89 -14.17
CA LEU A 220 -22.92 -20.27 -15.32
C LEU A 220 -22.97 -21.22 -16.52
N GLN A 221 -21.91 -22.01 -16.75
CA GLN A 221 -21.87 -22.99 -17.83
C GLN A 221 -22.95 -24.05 -17.68
N ARG A 222 -23.17 -24.54 -16.46
CA ARG A 222 -24.25 -25.50 -16.17
C ARG A 222 -25.64 -24.90 -16.34
N GLN A 223 -25.81 -23.59 -16.14
CA GLN A 223 -27.09 -22.89 -16.35
C GLN A 223 -27.35 -22.51 -17.81
N ALA A 224 -26.32 -22.51 -18.66
CA ALA A 224 -26.41 -22.20 -20.08
C ALA A 224 -26.65 -23.44 -20.95
N GLN A 225 -26.41 -24.64 -20.41
CA GLN A 225 -26.79 -25.93 -21.00
C GLN A 225 -28.25 -26.26 -20.70
#